data_AF-A0A7V7ABE7-F1
#
_entry.id   AF-A0A7V7ABE7-F1
#
_cell.length_a   1.000
_cell.length_b   1.000
_cell.length_c   1.000
_cell.angle_alpha   90.00
_cell.angle_beta   90.00
_cell.angle_gamma   90.00
#
_symmetry.space_group_name_H-M   'P 1'
#
loop_
_entity.id
_entity.type
_entity.pdbx_description
1 polymer ?
#
loop_
_entity_poly.entity_id
_entity_poly.type
_entity_poly.pdbx_seq_one_letter_code
_entity_poly.pdbx_strand_id
1 'polypeptide(L)'
;MKKGIRQTITLFMLVLALLLTACGGEKETAGDEAEAGTTPAADTQQEEPAVDGNTYHIRVACNDEAPRADNIIRAAERLNEQLKEEGSNDVVTAEYILVDDKEKANNLAMWDKTGDMPELVVGNPVDVVRFADAGFIVDNDAL
;
A
#
# COMPACT_ATOMS: atom_id res chain seq x y z
N MET A 1 -27.99 -25.27 -30.90
CA MET A 1 -26.97 -24.60 -30.05
C MET A 1 -26.76 -25.42 -28.78
N LYS A 2 -25.58 -25.34 -28.15
CA LYS A 2 -25.09 -26.09 -26.95
C LYS A 2 -24.23 -27.35 -27.17
N LYS A 3 -23.57 -27.52 -28.33
CA LYS A 3 -22.38 -28.41 -28.43
C LYS A 3 -21.12 -27.77 -27.84
N GLY A 4 -21.01 -26.43 -27.89
CA GLY A 4 -19.83 -25.70 -27.41
C GLY A 4 -19.65 -25.69 -25.89
N ILE A 5 -20.74 -25.63 -25.10
CA ILE A 5 -20.66 -25.54 -23.63
C ILE A 5 -20.05 -26.80 -23.02
N ARG A 6 -20.32 -27.98 -23.60
CA ARG A 6 -19.78 -29.26 -23.12
C ARG A 6 -18.28 -29.39 -23.35
N GLN A 7 -17.73 -28.83 -24.43
CA GLN A 7 -16.29 -28.88 -24.70
C GLN A 7 -15.48 -27.93 -23.81
N THR A 8 -16.02 -26.75 -23.48
CA THR A 8 -15.37 -25.80 -22.56
C THR A 8 -15.25 -26.34 -21.13
N ILE A 9 -16.22 -27.12 -20.66
CA ILE A 9 -16.17 -27.69 -19.29
C ILE A 9 -15.12 -28.80 -19.19
N THR A 10 -14.96 -29.62 -20.25
CA THR A 10 -13.94 -30.69 -20.26
C THR A 10 -12.52 -30.13 -20.35
N LEU A 11 -12.32 -29.02 -21.06
CA LEU A 11 -11.00 -28.38 -21.17
C LEU A 11 -10.57 -27.71 -19.85
N PHE A 12 -11.51 -27.08 -19.13
CA PHE A 12 -11.23 -26.42 -17.85
C PHE A 12 -10.86 -27.41 -16.73
N MET A 13 -11.50 -28.58 -16.71
CA MET A 13 -11.17 -29.67 -15.76
C MET A 13 -9.79 -30.31 -16.03
N LEU A 14 -9.33 -30.34 -17.29
CA LEU A 14 -8.00 -30.89 -17.62
C LEU A 14 -6.85 -29.97 -17.19
N VAL A 15 -7.05 -28.65 -17.22
CA VAL A 15 -6.05 -27.66 -16.79
C VAL A 15 -5.91 -27.62 -15.26
N LEU A 16 -7.02 -27.82 -14.53
CA LEU A 16 -7.00 -27.84 -13.06
C LEU A 16 -6.28 -29.07 -12.49
N ALA A 17 -6.26 -30.20 -13.20
CA ALA A 17 -5.58 -31.42 -12.78
C ALA A 17 -4.04 -31.35 -12.93
N LEU A 18 -3.52 -30.46 -13.78
CA LEU A 18 -2.07 -30.28 -14.01
C LEU A 18 -1.41 -29.34 -12.97
N LEU A 19 -2.20 -28.59 -12.20
CA LEU A 19 -1.69 -27.62 -11.20
C LEU A 19 -1.50 -28.21 -9.79
N LEU A 20 -1.88 -29.48 -9.55
CA LEU A 20 -1.85 -30.10 -8.22
C LEU A 20 -0.64 -31.02 -7.98
N THR A 21 0.39 -31.01 -8.84
CA THR A 21 1.58 -31.89 -8.69
C THR A 21 2.89 -31.12 -8.46
N ALA A 22 2.83 -29.84 -8.09
CA ALA A 22 4.01 -29.04 -7.79
C ALA A 22 3.87 -28.33 -6.43
N CYS A 23 4.12 -29.09 -5.35
CA CYS A 23 5.03 -28.73 -4.24
C CYS A 23 4.85 -29.75 -3.10
N GLY A 24 5.38 -30.96 -3.31
CA GLY A 24 5.78 -31.81 -2.20
C GLY A 24 7.13 -31.33 -1.68
N GLY A 25 7.30 -31.23 -0.36
CA GLY A 25 8.55 -30.78 0.24
C GLY A 25 8.45 -30.55 1.74
N GLU A 26 8.20 -31.65 2.47
CA GLU A 26 8.33 -31.77 3.92
C GLU A 26 9.78 -31.50 4.35
N LYS A 27 9.97 -30.68 5.39
CA LYS A 27 11.21 -30.68 6.19
C LYS A 27 10.90 -30.26 7.63
N GLU A 28 10.84 -31.27 8.50
CA GLU A 28 11.17 -31.12 9.91
C GLU A 28 12.63 -30.70 10.05
N THR A 29 12.92 -29.82 11.02
CA THR A 29 14.02 -30.01 11.98
C THR A 29 13.73 -29.19 13.23
N ALA A 30 13.71 -29.91 14.35
CA ALA A 30 13.72 -29.39 15.71
C ALA A 30 15.12 -28.90 16.14
N GLY A 31 15.17 -28.08 17.20
CA GLY A 31 16.28 -28.10 18.16
C GLY A 31 17.24 -26.91 18.19
N ASP A 32 16.86 -25.90 18.98
CA ASP A 32 17.55 -25.36 20.17
C ASP A 32 19.02 -24.87 20.17
N GLU A 33 19.14 -23.71 20.84
CA GLU A 33 20.25 -23.08 21.57
C GLU A 33 21.46 -22.38 20.88
N ALA A 34 21.77 -21.23 21.51
CA ALA A 34 22.75 -20.20 21.19
C ALA A 34 24.23 -20.63 21.39
N GLU A 35 25.16 -20.02 20.64
CA GLU A 35 26.01 -18.93 21.15
C GLU A 35 26.97 -18.36 20.10
N ALA A 36 27.28 -17.08 20.32
CA ALA A 36 28.40 -16.23 19.91
C ALA A 36 29.48 -16.74 18.91
N GLY A 37 29.63 -15.93 17.85
CA GLY A 37 30.93 -15.38 17.47
C GLY A 37 31.79 -16.16 16.49
N THR A 38 31.79 -15.74 15.22
CA THR A 38 33.00 -15.45 14.41
C THR A 38 32.59 -15.03 12.99
N THR A 39 33.05 -13.86 12.57
CA THR A 39 32.93 -13.29 11.22
C THR A 39 33.42 -14.25 10.12
N PRO A 40 32.76 -14.27 8.96
CA PRO A 40 33.47 -14.51 7.71
C PRO A 40 33.28 -13.38 6.69
N ALA A 41 34.44 -12.98 6.15
CA ALA A 41 34.74 -12.56 4.78
C ALA A 41 33.69 -11.76 3.98
N ALA A 42 34.16 -10.60 3.52
CA ALA A 42 33.55 -9.75 2.51
C ALA A 42 33.05 -10.56 1.31
N ASP A 43 31.73 -10.71 1.23
CA ASP A 43 31.06 -11.15 0.02
C ASP A 43 31.03 -9.96 -0.93
N THR A 44 31.57 -10.16 -2.13
CA THR A 44 31.53 -9.16 -3.18
C THR A 44 30.09 -9.10 -3.66
N GLN A 45 29.30 -8.22 -3.05
CA GLN A 45 28.00 -7.84 -3.59
C GLN A 45 28.25 -7.20 -4.94
N GLN A 46 28.02 -7.98 -5.99
CA GLN A 46 27.74 -7.47 -7.31
C GLN A 46 26.57 -6.49 -7.13
N GLU A 47 26.86 -5.19 -7.12
CA GLU A 47 25.85 -4.15 -7.20
C GLU A 47 25.06 -4.40 -8.48
N GLU A 48 23.88 -5.03 -8.33
CA GLU A 48 22.82 -4.82 -9.30
C GLU A 48 22.61 -3.31 -9.40
N PRO A 49 22.45 -2.76 -10.62
CA PRO A 49 22.19 -1.34 -10.75
C PRO A 49 20.96 -1.02 -9.89
N ALA A 50 21.15 -0.15 -8.89
CA ALA A 50 20.06 0.31 -8.04
C ALA A 50 18.95 0.78 -8.97
N VAL A 51 17.84 0.04 -8.99
CA VAL A 51 16.71 0.39 -9.82
C VAL A 51 16.05 1.56 -9.11
N ASP A 52 16.36 2.76 -9.59
CA ASP A 52 15.97 4.01 -8.95
C ASP A 52 14.44 4.08 -8.89
N GLY A 53 13.90 4.23 -7.68
CA GLY A 53 12.47 4.22 -7.40
C GLY A 53 12.17 5.21 -6.29
N ASN A 54 11.10 5.99 -6.46
CA ASN A 54 10.67 6.97 -5.48
C ASN A 54 9.81 6.29 -4.42
N THR A 55 9.91 6.75 -3.17
CA THR A 55 8.96 6.37 -2.12
C THR A 55 8.03 7.54 -1.84
N TYR A 56 6.73 7.29 -1.98
CA TYR A 56 5.66 8.23 -1.68
C TYR A 56 4.98 7.83 -0.38
N HIS A 57 4.77 8.79 0.50
CA HIS A 57 4.10 8.61 1.78
C HIS A 57 2.82 9.45 1.81
N ILE A 58 1.68 8.81 2.07
CA ILE A 58 0.36 9.45 2.11
C ILE A 58 -0.19 9.36 3.52
N ARG A 59 -0.36 10.50 4.18
CA ARG A 59 -1.00 10.59 5.49
C ARG A 59 -2.46 10.99 5.33
N VAL A 60 -3.33 10.21 5.96
CA VAL A 60 -4.78 10.43 5.95
C VAL A 60 -5.24 10.85 7.34
N ALA A 61 -5.54 12.13 7.53
CA ALA A 61 -6.19 12.59 8.75
C ALA A 61 -7.68 12.21 8.71
N CYS A 62 -8.13 11.42 9.68
CA CYS A 62 -9.53 11.02 9.82
C CYS A 62 -9.97 11.07 11.29
N ASN A 63 -11.27 11.15 11.53
CA ASN A 63 -11.84 11.03 12.87
C ASN A 63 -12.05 9.54 13.22
N ASP A 64 -13.15 9.19 13.90
CA ASP A 64 -13.54 7.81 14.15
C ASP A 64 -13.95 7.03 12.88
N GLU A 65 -14.00 7.68 11.71
CA GLU A 65 -14.18 7.06 10.39
C GLU A 65 -12.89 6.40 9.84
N ALA A 66 -12.11 5.73 10.69
CA ALA A 66 -10.94 4.95 10.29
C ALA A 66 -11.19 4.00 9.08
N PRO A 67 -12.38 3.38 8.90
CA PRO A 67 -12.65 2.55 7.71
C PRO A 67 -12.48 3.29 6.37
N ARG A 68 -12.66 4.62 6.32
CA ARG A 68 -12.42 5.39 5.09
C ARG A 68 -10.93 5.54 4.81
N ALA A 69 -10.12 5.71 5.84
CA ALA A 69 -8.67 5.76 5.71
C ALA A 69 -8.08 4.38 5.36
N ASP A 70 -8.63 3.30 5.91
CA ASP A 70 -8.26 1.93 5.55
C ASP A 70 -8.45 1.64 4.04
N ASN A 71 -9.45 2.25 3.41
CA ASN A 71 -9.65 2.11 1.96
C ASN A 71 -8.49 2.74 1.16
N ILE A 72 -7.90 3.83 1.65
CA ILE A 72 -6.75 4.46 1.02
C ILE A 72 -5.50 3.59 1.21
N ILE A 73 -5.33 2.99 2.38
CA ILE A 73 -4.23 2.04 2.64
C ILE A 73 -4.31 0.85 1.68
N ARG A 74 -5.48 0.24 1.56
CA ARG A 74 -5.70 -0.86 0.60
C ARG A 74 -5.53 -0.43 -0.86
N ALA A 75 -5.82 0.82 -1.19
CA ALA A 75 -5.58 1.35 -2.53
C ALA A 75 -4.08 1.51 -2.80
N ALA A 76 -3.29 1.98 -1.84
CA ALA A 76 -1.83 2.04 -1.95
C ALA A 76 -1.20 0.64 -2.11
N GLU A 77 -1.68 -0.35 -1.36
CA GLU A 77 -1.25 -1.76 -1.51
C GLU A 77 -1.49 -2.28 -2.94
N ARG A 78 -2.71 -2.09 -3.47
CA ARG A 78 -3.06 -2.50 -4.84
C ARG A 78 -2.27 -1.74 -5.90
N LEU A 79 -1.99 -0.46 -5.67
CA LEU A 79 -1.17 0.34 -6.57
C LEU A 79 0.26 -0.20 -6.62
N ASN A 80 0.85 -0.60 -5.49
CA ASN A 80 2.17 -1.22 -5.47
C ASN A 80 2.21 -2.56 -6.23
N GLU A 81 1.16 -3.37 -6.12
CA GLU A 81 1.02 -4.58 -6.92
C GLU A 81 1.06 -4.25 -8.43
N GLN A 82 0.29 -3.25 -8.86
CA GLN A 82 0.27 -2.80 -10.25
C GLN A 82 1.62 -2.21 -10.71
N LEU A 83 2.24 -1.33 -9.92
CA LEU A 83 3.54 -0.72 -10.23
C LEU A 83 4.61 -1.80 -10.45
N LYS A 84 4.60 -2.85 -9.63
CA LYS A 84 5.51 -3.98 -9.78
C LYS A 84 5.25 -4.77 -11.07
N GLU A 85 3.99 -4.99 -11.44
CA GLU A 85 3.62 -5.64 -12.71
C GLU A 85 4.06 -4.81 -13.93
N GLU A 86 4.07 -3.49 -13.79
CA GLU A 86 4.53 -2.53 -14.82
C GLU A 86 6.06 -2.35 -14.83
N GLY A 87 6.78 -2.99 -13.90
CA GLY A 87 8.24 -2.89 -13.80
C GLY A 87 8.75 -1.61 -13.15
N SER A 88 7.87 -0.85 -12.48
CA SER A 88 8.25 0.29 -11.65
C SER A 88 8.82 -0.17 -10.30
N ASN A 89 9.77 0.62 -9.77
CA ASN A 89 10.35 0.43 -8.44
C ASN A 89 9.84 1.49 -7.46
N ASP A 90 8.89 2.32 -7.90
CA ASP A 90 8.21 3.25 -7.03
C ASP A 90 7.39 2.49 -5.98
N VAL A 91 7.36 3.04 -4.77
CA VAL A 91 6.61 2.48 -3.64
C VAL A 91 5.70 3.56 -3.07
N VAL A 92 4.44 3.22 -2.89
CA VAL A 92 3.44 4.08 -2.24
C VAL A 92 3.06 3.47 -0.91
N THR A 93 3.21 4.23 0.16
CA THR A 93 2.74 3.86 1.50
C THR A 93 1.66 4.82 1.95
N ALA A 94 0.71 4.32 2.73
CA ALA A 94 -0.32 5.15 3.33
C ALA A 94 -0.52 4.78 4.80
N GLU A 95 -0.76 5.80 5.61
CA GLU A 95 -1.08 5.67 7.04
C GLU A 95 -2.22 6.63 7.40
N TYR A 96 -2.88 6.37 8.52
CA TYR A 96 -3.91 7.27 9.03
C TYR A 96 -3.54 7.87 10.38
N ILE A 97 -3.99 9.10 10.57
CA ILE A 97 -3.85 9.86 11.81
C ILE A 97 -5.27 10.08 12.35
N LEU A 98 -5.54 9.59 13.56
CA LEU A 98 -6.83 9.83 14.21
C LEU A 98 -6.88 11.23 14.80
N VAL A 99 -7.95 11.95 14.50
CA VAL A 99 -8.16 13.36 14.86
C VAL A 99 -9.56 13.51 15.44
N ASP A 100 -9.67 13.92 16.71
CA ASP A 100 -10.97 14.23 17.30
C ASP A 100 -11.64 15.38 16.52
N ASP A 101 -12.91 15.24 16.17
CA ASP A 101 -13.69 16.28 15.48
C ASP A 101 -13.67 17.62 16.21
N LYS A 102 -13.61 17.61 17.55
CA LYS A 102 -13.50 18.82 18.38
C LYS A 102 -12.15 19.51 18.25
N GLU A 103 -11.10 18.74 17.96
CA GLU A 103 -9.73 19.23 17.83
C GLU A 103 -9.33 19.50 16.38
N LYS A 104 -10.12 19.02 15.42
CA LYS A 104 -9.84 19.11 13.99
C LYS A 104 -9.51 20.53 13.51
N ALA A 105 -10.26 21.54 13.96
CA ALA A 105 -10.00 22.93 13.57
C ALA A 105 -8.67 23.46 14.15
N ASN A 106 -8.30 23.03 15.36
CA ASN A 106 -7.02 23.40 15.97
C ASN A 106 -5.86 22.66 15.31
N ASN A 107 -6.03 21.37 15.03
CA ASN A 107 -5.04 20.57 14.31
C ASN A 107 -4.81 21.11 12.90
N LEU A 108 -5.86 21.52 12.20
CA LEU A 108 -5.74 22.18 10.90
C LEU A 108 -4.85 23.43 10.96
N ALA A 109 -5.15 24.33 11.89
CA ALA A 109 -4.39 25.56 12.06
C ALA A 109 -2.94 25.31 12.49
N MET A 110 -2.72 24.25 13.29
CA MET A 110 -1.38 23.83 13.68
C MET A 110 -0.59 23.30 12.48
N TRP A 111 -1.15 22.39 11.70
CA TRP A 111 -0.50 21.80 10.53
C TRP A 111 -0.14 22.82 9.47
N ASP A 112 -1.02 23.79 9.21
CA ASP A 112 -0.71 24.93 8.35
C ASP A 112 0.52 25.68 8.86
N LYS A 113 0.49 26.08 10.13
CA LYS A 113 1.58 26.86 10.75
C LYS A 113 2.91 26.11 10.75
N THR A 114 2.89 24.79 10.91
CA THR A 114 4.10 23.96 10.94
C THR A 114 4.54 23.46 9.57
N GLY A 115 3.73 23.67 8.53
CA GLY A 115 3.97 23.07 7.20
C GLY A 115 3.87 21.54 7.22
N ASP A 116 3.09 20.97 8.14
CA ASP A 116 2.97 19.53 8.36
C ASP A 116 1.56 19.01 8.03
N MET A 117 0.98 19.54 6.95
CA MET A 117 -0.35 19.15 6.51
C MET A 117 -0.34 17.69 6.00
N PRO A 118 -1.27 16.84 6.47
CA PRO A 118 -1.51 15.53 5.86
C PRO A 118 -1.91 15.69 4.39
N GLU A 119 -1.51 14.73 3.55
CA GLU A 119 -1.82 14.74 2.12
C GLU A 119 -3.32 14.62 1.87
N LEU A 120 -4.05 13.94 2.76
CA LEU A 120 -5.50 13.80 2.70
C LEU A 120 -6.14 14.11 4.06
N VAL A 121 -7.25 14.86 4.04
CA VAL A 121 -8.09 15.07 5.22
C VAL A 121 -9.50 14.60 4.93
N VAL A 122 -9.96 13.60 5.68
CA VAL A 122 -11.35 13.14 5.65
C VAL A 122 -12.20 14.14 6.42
N GLY A 123 -13.23 14.68 5.78
CA GLY A 123 -14.07 15.69 6.42
C GLY A 123 -15.47 15.82 5.85
N ASN A 124 -16.26 16.60 6.58
CA ASN A 124 -17.62 16.93 6.16
C ASN A 124 -17.57 18.09 5.14
N PRO A 125 -18.63 18.29 4.33
CA PRO A 125 -18.65 19.36 3.33
C PRO A 125 -18.38 20.77 3.89
N VAL A 126 -18.67 21.01 5.16
CA VAL A 126 -18.37 22.28 5.85
C VAL A 126 -16.87 22.52 5.98
N ASP A 127 -16.09 21.45 6.13
CA ASP A 127 -14.63 21.55 6.23
C ASP A 127 -14.04 21.94 4.86
N VAL A 128 -14.58 21.42 3.76
CA VAL A 128 -14.12 21.71 2.39
C VAL A 128 -14.09 23.22 2.12
N VAL A 129 -15.13 23.96 2.51
CA VAL A 129 -15.16 25.42 2.33
C VAL A 129 -14.05 26.10 3.14
N ARG A 130 -13.79 25.67 4.37
CA ARG A 130 -12.73 26.23 5.21
C ARG A 130 -11.34 25.95 4.65
N PHE A 131 -11.10 24.76 4.11
CA PHE A 131 -9.85 24.40 3.44
C PHE A 131 -9.65 25.21 2.15
N ALA A 132 -10.72 25.44 1.38
CA ALA A 132 -10.68 26.26 0.17
C ALA A 132 -10.34 27.73 0.48
N ASP A 133 -11.04 28.33 1.44
CA ASP A 133 -10.82 29.73 1.86
C ASP A 133 -9.40 29.96 2.39
N ALA A 134 -8.81 28.93 3.00
CA ALA A 134 -7.45 28.96 3.52
C ALA A 134 -6.37 28.58 2.47
N GLY A 135 -6.76 28.25 1.24
CA GLY A 135 -5.83 27.94 0.14
C GLY A 135 -5.18 26.56 0.21
N PHE A 136 -5.75 25.62 0.97
CA PHE A 136 -5.20 24.26 1.14
C PHE A 136 -5.75 23.24 0.13
N ILE A 137 -6.81 23.57 -0.59
CA ILE A 137 -7.32 22.69 -1.64
C ILE A 137 -6.55 22.99 -2.92
N VAL A 138 -5.79 22.01 -3.38
CA VAL A 138 -5.21 22.02 -4.71
C VAL A 138 -6.35 21.86 -5.72
N ASP A 139 -6.47 22.79 -6.65
CA ASP A 139 -7.41 22.67 -7.75
C ASP A 139 -7.00 21.51 -8.65
N ASN A 140 -7.88 20.52 -8.77
CA ASN A 140 -7.61 19.33 -9.56
C ASN A 140 -7.52 19.63 -11.07
N ASP A 141 -8.10 20.74 -11.54
CA ASP A 141 -7.99 21.18 -12.93
C ASP A 141 -6.66 21.92 -13.20
N ALA A 142 -5.89 22.23 -12.15
CA ALA A 142 -4.61 22.92 -12.22
C ALA A 142 -3.37 22.00 -12.10
N LEU A 143 -3.59 20.69 -11.91
CA LEU A 143 -2.57 19.63 -11.89
C LEU A 143 -2.46 18.94 -13.26
#